data_AF-A0A5K1BUI6-F1
#
_entry.id   AF-A0A5K1BUI6-F1
#
_cell.length_a   1.000
_cell.length_b   1.000
_cell.length_c   1.000
_cell.angle_alpha   90.00
_cell.angle_beta   90.00
_cell.angle_gamma   90.00
#
_symmetry.space_group_name_H-M   'P 1'
#
loop_
_entity.id
_entity.type
_entity.pdbx_description
1 polymer ?
#
loop_
_entity_poly.entity_id
_entity_poly.type
_entity_poly.pdbx_seq_one_letter_code
_entity_poly.pdbx_strand_id
1 'polypeptide(L)'
;YVTGVKAQSHRRVWRRERDGRKMQKATKEVRSATVRDLVAVKRRLVEVPYTASLTDTVNAMVANGVVAVPVAAPPGQWIGAGGSMIIEHDRATGEARKQYIGMVSMLDVLAYVADQHDGEHLADLMSVPVSTVIGHCLEGLSLWTFNPNT
;
A
#
# COMPACT_ATOMS: atom_id res chain seq x y z
N TYR A 1 -3.76 54.18 -7.53
CA TYR A 1 -3.11 52.89 -7.23
C TYR A 1 -3.58 52.21 -5.94
N VAL A 2 -4.85 52.34 -5.49
CA VAL A 2 -5.31 51.77 -4.19
C VAL A 2 -6.46 50.75 -4.33
N THR A 3 -7.00 50.56 -5.54
CA THR A 3 -8.17 49.69 -5.79
C THR A 3 -7.83 48.20 -5.97
N GLY A 4 -6.60 47.86 -6.34
CA GLY A 4 -6.19 46.46 -6.60
C GLY A 4 -5.96 45.62 -5.33
N VAL A 5 -5.47 46.23 -4.25
CA VAL A 5 -5.05 45.50 -3.03
C VAL A 5 -6.24 44.99 -2.22
N LYS A 6 -7.32 45.79 -2.10
CA LYS A 6 -8.57 45.36 -1.41
C LYS A 6 -9.29 44.23 -2.16
N ALA A 7 -9.30 44.25 -3.49
CA ALA A 7 -9.92 43.21 -4.30
C ALA A 7 -9.17 41.86 -4.21
N GLN A 8 -7.83 41.88 -4.15
CA GLN A 8 -7.01 40.69 -3.91
C GLN A 8 -7.11 40.14 -2.48
N SER A 9 -7.27 41.01 -1.49
CA SER A 9 -7.53 40.63 -0.10
C SER A 9 -8.86 39.89 0.03
N HIS A 10 -9.94 40.46 -0.52
CA HIS A 10 -11.27 39.86 -0.46
C HIS A 10 -11.31 38.50 -1.16
N ARG A 11 -10.74 38.39 -2.38
CA ARG A 11 -10.67 37.11 -3.11
C ARG A 11 -9.92 36.02 -2.34
N ARG A 12 -8.91 36.36 -1.54
CA ARG A 12 -8.17 35.40 -0.70
C ARG A 12 -9.01 34.90 0.48
N VAL A 13 -9.81 35.76 1.10
CA VAL A 13 -10.73 35.38 2.19
C VAL A 13 -11.80 34.41 1.67
N TRP A 14 -12.45 34.73 0.55
CA TRP A 14 -13.44 33.85 -0.09
C TRP A 14 -12.87 32.51 -0.58
N ARG A 15 -11.58 32.44 -0.88
CA ARG A 15 -10.91 31.19 -1.24
C ARG A 15 -10.68 30.34 0.01
N ARG A 16 -10.13 30.94 1.08
CA ARG A 16 -9.93 30.27 2.39
C ARG A 16 -11.23 29.75 2.99
N GLU A 17 -12.32 30.51 2.94
CA GLU A 17 -13.61 30.05 3.45
C GLU A 17 -14.19 28.88 2.64
N ARG A 18 -14.05 28.91 1.30
CA ARG A 18 -14.46 27.79 0.45
C ARG A 18 -13.61 26.55 0.68
N ASP A 19 -12.30 26.72 0.83
CA ASP A 19 -11.39 25.62 1.13
C ASP A 19 -11.67 25.04 2.53
N GLY A 20 -11.98 25.89 3.51
CA GLY A 20 -12.42 25.46 4.85
C GLY A 20 -13.73 24.69 4.85
N ARG A 21 -14.74 25.13 4.08
CA ARG A 21 -16.01 24.40 3.92
C ARG A 21 -15.83 23.07 3.18
N LYS A 22 -14.97 23.03 2.15
CA LYS A 22 -14.62 21.79 1.44
C LYS A 22 -13.90 20.81 2.36
N MET A 23 -12.95 21.29 3.15
CA MET A 23 -12.23 20.48 4.14
C MET A 23 -13.21 19.89 5.16
N GLN A 24 -14.10 20.71 5.74
CA GLN A 24 -15.10 20.23 6.69
C GLN A 24 -16.04 19.18 6.09
N LYS A 25 -16.47 19.36 4.83
CA LYS A 25 -17.28 18.38 4.12
C LYS A 25 -16.52 17.06 3.91
N ALA A 26 -15.28 17.13 3.42
CA ALA A 26 -14.43 15.95 3.21
C ALA A 26 -14.13 15.22 4.53
N THR A 27 -13.85 15.96 5.62
CA THR A 27 -13.64 15.36 6.95
C THR A 27 -14.89 14.64 7.45
N LYS A 28 -16.07 15.20 7.20
CA LYS A 28 -17.34 14.56 7.58
C LYS A 28 -17.58 13.29 6.76
N GLU A 29 -17.30 13.32 5.46
CA GLU A 29 -17.42 12.17 4.54
C GLU A 29 -16.45 11.04 4.94
N VAL A 30 -15.18 11.35 5.22
CA VAL A 30 -14.17 10.37 5.66
C VAL A 30 -14.55 9.75 7.01
N ARG A 31 -15.12 10.53 7.94
CA ARG A 31 -15.57 10.02 9.25
C ARG A 31 -16.79 9.11 9.18
N SER A 32 -17.60 9.23 8.13
CA SER A 32 -18.83 8.44 7.95
C SER A 32 -18.67 7.25 7.00
N ALA A 33 -17.60 7.22 6.21
CA ALA A 33 -17.34 6.15 5.26
C ALA A 33 -16.68 4.96 5.97
N THR A 34 -17.17 3.76 5.69
CA THR A 34 -16.53 2.52 6.16
C THR A 34 -15.42 2.09 5.21
N VAL A 35 -14.51 1.24 5.67
CA VAL A 35 -13.52 0.60 4.81
C VAL A 35 -14.20 -0.17 3.68
N ARG A 36 -15.36 -0.80 3.93
CA ARG A 36 -16.16 -1.46 2.88
C ARG A 36 -16.56 -0.51 1.77
N ASP A 37 -17.02 0.70 2.11
CA ASP A 37 -17.43 1.70 1.12
C ASP A 37 -16.26 2.13 0.23
N LEU A 38 -15.07 2.25 0.82
CA LEU A 38 -13.84 2.59 0.10
C LEU A 38 -13.35 1.48 -0.84
N VAL A 39 -13.61 0.22 -0.51
CA VAL A 39 -13.18 -0.93 -1.31
C VAL A 39 -14.29 -1.51 -2.20
N ALA A 40 -15.52 -1.03 -2.12
CA ALA A 40 -16.67 -1.55 -2.87
C ALA A 40 -16.46 -1.55 -4.40
N VAL A 41 -15.68 -0.59 -4.91
CA VAL A 41 -15.36 -0.47 -6.34
C VAL A 41 -14.11 -1.27 -6.73
N LYS A 42 -13.31 -1.72 -5.75
CA LYS A 42 -12.08 -2.49 -5.99
C LYS A 42 -12.45 -3.94 -6.30
N ARG A 43 -11.95 -4.47 -7.43
CA ARG A 43 -12.38 -5.78 -7.96
C ARG A 43 -11.48 -6.94 -7.58
N ARG A 44 -10.16 -6.76 -7.67
CA ARG A 44 -9.18 -7.84 -7.52
C ARG A 44 -8.02 -7.40 -6.64
N LEU A 45 -7.70 -8.20 -5.64
CA LEU A 45 -6.43 -8.10 -4.92
C LEU A 45 -5.33 -8.70 -5.81
N VAL A 46 -4.29 -7.92 -6.07
CA VAL A 46 -3.10 -8.38 -6.78
C VAL A 46 -2.09 -8.73 -5.71
N GLU A 47 -1.65 -9.99 -5.68
CA GLU A 47 -0.73 -10.53 -4.68
C GLU A 47 0.35 -11.34 -5.37
N VAL A 48 1.45 -11.57 -4.67
CA VAL A 48 2.57 -12.41 -5.16
C VAL A 48 2.95 -13.45 -4.12
N PRO A 49 3.41 -14.65 -4.55
CA PRO A 49 3.95 -15.63 -3.61
C PRO A 49 5.29 -15.16 -3.04
N TYR A 50 5.63 -15.58 -1.82
CA TYR A 50 6.89 -15.24 -1.14
C TYR A 50 8.16 -15.65 -1.90
N THR A 51 8.04 -16.63 -2.81
CA THR A 51 9.12 -17.11 -3.68
C THR A 51 9.23 -16.35 -5.00
N ALA A 52 8.30 -15.44 -5.33
CA ALA A 52 8.37 -14.66 -6.56
C ALA A 52 9.64 -13.81 -6.56
N SER A 53 10.29 -13.67 -7.72
CA SER A 53 11.41 -12.74 -7.83
C SER A 53 10.94 -11.29 -7.70
N LEU A 54 11.86 -10.37 -7.40
CA LEU A 54 11.57 -8.94 -7.50
C LEU A 54 11.15 -8.55 -8.93
N THR A 55 11.73 -9.17 -9.94
CA THR A 55 11.31 -8.99 -11.35
C THR A 55 9.84 -9.35 -11.54
N ASP A 56 9.42 -10.54 -11.10
CA ASP A 56 8.02 -10.98 -11.21
C ASP A 56 7.09 -10.06 -10.45
N THR A 57 7.54 -9.58 -9.29
CA THR A 57 6.79 -8.66 -8.44
C THR A 57 6.57 -7.31 -9.11
N VAL A 58 7.62 -6.70 -9.67
CA VAL A 58 7.52 -5.44 -10.41
C VAL A 58 6.67 -5.62 -11.68
N ASN A 59 6.81 -6.74 -12.38
CA ASN A 59 5.97 -7.04 -13.54
C ASN A 59 4.49 -7.14 -13.15
N ALA A 60 4.17 -7.79 -12.03
CA ALA A 60 2.79 -7.86 -11.52
C ALA A 60 2.24 -6.47 -11.14
N MET A 61 3.07 -5.61 -10.53
CA MET A 61 2.71 -4.23 -10.23
C MET A 61 2.37 -3.43 -11.50
N VAL A 62 3.28 -3.43 -12.48
CA VAL A 62 3.12 -2.71 -13.76
C VAL A 62 1.92 -3.21 -14.53
N ALA A 63 1.75 -4.54 -14.65
CA ALA A 63 0.65 -5.14 -15.40
C ALA A 63 -0.74 -4.82 -14.82
N ASN A 64 -0.82 -4.51 -13.53
CA ASN A 64 -2.08 -4.20 -12.86
C ASN A 64 -2.24 -2.72 -12.49
N GLY A 65 -1.25 -1.87 -12.80
CA GLY A 65 -1.28 -0.44 -12.45
C GLY A 65 -1.32 -0.19 -10.93
N VAL A 66 -0.62 -1.03 -10.15
CA VAL A 66 -0.50 -0.89 -8.69
C VAL A 66 0.96 -0.62 -8.31
N VAL A 67 1.18 -0.01 -7.15
CA VAL A 67 2.53 0.35 -6.66
C VAL A 67 2.96 -0.42 -5.40
N ALA A 68 2.08 -1.28 -4.91
CA ALA A 68 2.34 -2.16 -3.79
C ALA A 68 1.50 -3.43 -3.93
N VAL A 69 2.05 -4.55 -3.47
CA VAL A 69 1.36 -5.85 -3.44
C VAL A 69 1.61 -6.55 -2.10
N PRO A 70 0.61 -7.20 -1.52
CA PRO A 70 0.82 -8.14 -0.42
C PRO A 70 1.57 -9.39 -0.88
N VAL A 71 2.35 -9.95 0.05
CA VAL A 71 3.12 -11.18 -0.17
C VAL A 71 2.46 -12.33 0.59
N ALA A 72 2.18 -13.42 -0.10
CA ALA A 72 1.53 -14.61 0.43
C ALA A 72 2.50 -15.78 0.59
N ALA A 73 2.38 -16.50 1.71
CA ALA A 73 3.17 -17.68 2.02
C ALA A 73 2.30 -18.81 2.61
N PRO A 74 2.79 -20.06 2.63
CA PRO A 74 2.14 -21.14 3.38
C PRO A 74 1.97 -20.78 4.86
N PRO A 75 0.82 -21.09 5.48
CA PRO A 75 0.62 -20.82 6.90
C PRO A 75 1.58 -21.63 7.80
N GLY A 76 1.94 -21.06 8.95
CA GLY A 76 2.62 -21.78 10.03
C GLY A 76 4.15 -21.78 10.00
N GLN A 77 4.77 -21.18 8.98
CA GLN A 77 6.22 -21.04 8.87
C GLN A 77 6.70 -19.58 8.99
N TRP A 78 5.78 -18.63 9.05
CA TRP A 78 6.08 -17.21 8.95
C TRP A 78 5.39 -16.43 10.07
N ILE A 79 6.07 -15.42 10.58
CA ILE A 79 5.44 -14.36 11.37
C ILE A 79 5.14 -13.23 10.39
N GLY A 80 3.89 -12.81 10.28
CA GLY A 80 3.55 -11.71 9.39
C GLY A 80 4.19 -10.40 9.84
N ALA A 81 4.46 -9.52 8.89
CA ALA A 81 5.01 -8.20 9.12
C ALA A 81 4.25 -7.47 10.25
N GLY A 82 5.00 -6.85 11.16
CA GLY A 82 4.46 -6.20 12.36
C GLY A 82 3.92 -7.17 13.42
N GLY A 83 4.24 -8.46 13.36
CA GLY A 83 3.72 -9.48 14.28
C GLY A 83 2.30 -9.95 13.95
N SER A 84 1.81 -9.67 12.74
CA SER A 84 0.43 -9.93 12.33
C SER A 84 0.22 -11.39 11.92
N MET A 85 -0.97 -11.93 12.23
CA MET A 85 -1.43 -13.25 11.78
C MET A 85 -2.64 -13.10 10.87
N ILE A 86 -2.39 -12.86 9.58
CA ILE A 86 -3.44 -12.63 8.59
C ILE A 86 -3.51 -13.83 7.67
N ILE A 87 -4.48 -14.68 7.94
CA ILE A 87 -4.66 -15.95 7.24
C ILE A 87 -5.94 -15.89 6.42
N GLU A 88 -5.83 -16.26 5.15
CA GLU A 88 -6.98 -16.54 4.30
C GLU A 88 -7.37 -18.01 4.47
N HIS A 89 -8.61 -18.24 4.86
CA HIS A 89 -9.19 -19.58 4.97
C HIS A 89 -10.08 -19.87 3.77
N ASP A 90 -10.08 -21.13 3.34
CA ASP A 90 -11.07 -21.61 2.39
C ASP A 90 -12.47 -21.56 3.02
N ARG A 91 -13.44 -20.98 2.30
CA ARG A 91 -14.80 -20.79 2.85
C ARG A 91 -15.59 -22.08 2.98
N ALA A 92 -15.27 -23.10 2.20
CA ALA A 92 -15.97 -24.38 2.21
C ALA A 92 -15.38 -25.35 3.23
N THR A 93 -14.04 -25.45 3.31
CA THR A 93 -13.36 -26.41 4.20
C THR A 93 -12.93 -25.79 5.54
N GLY A 94 -12.79 -24.47 5.62
CA GLY A 94 -12.24 -23.77 6.78
C GLY A 94 -10.70 -23.89 6.91
N GLU A 95 -10.05 -24.60 6.00
CA GLU A 95 -8.61 -24.80 6.04
C GLU A 95 -7.84 -23.52 5.71
N ALA A 96 -6.71 -23.31 6.37
CA ALA A 96 -5.84 -22.19 6.11
C ALA A 96 -5.17 -22.35 4.74
N ARG A 97 -5.49 -21.47 3.79
CA ARG A 97 -4.99 -21.55 2.42
C ARG A 97 -3.65 -20.84 2.25
N LYS A 98 -3.52 -19.64 2.82
CA LYS A 98 -2.30 -18.82 2.76
C LYS A 98 -2.29 -17.82 3.90
N GLN A 99 -1.09 -17.38 4.25
CA GLN A 99 -0.82 -16.34 5.21
C GLN A 99 -0.18 -15.15 4.48
N TYR A 100 -0.67 -13.95 4.74
CA TYR A 100 0.00 -12.74 4.25
C TYR A 100 1.11 -12.37 5.23
N ILE A 101 2.33 -12.31 4.72
CA ILE A 101 3.54 -12.12 5.53
C ILE A 101 4.05 -10.68 5.50
N GLY A 102 3.49 -9.83 4.66
CA GLY A 102 3.86 -8.42 4.52
C GLY A 102 3.34 -7.83 3.22
N MET A 103 3.82 -6.63 2.91
CA MET A 103 3.64 -6.00 1.60
C MET A 103 4.99 -5.59 1.05
N VAL A 104 5.07 -5.48 -0.27
CA VAL A 104 6.22 -4.88 -0.95
C VAL A 104 5.70 -3.77 -1.85
N SER A 105 6.32 -2.61 -1.71
CA SER A 105 6.03 -1.41 -2.46
C SER A 105 7.18 -1.07 -3.41
N MET A 106 6.94 -0.14 -4.34
CA MET A 106 8.03 0.44 -5.14
C MET A 106 9.11 1.10 -4.28
N LEU A 107 8.78 1.58 -3.09
CA LEU A 107 9.77 2.15 -2.17
C LEU A 107 10.70 1.06 -1.62
N ASP A 108 10.17 -0.12 -1.26
CA ASP A 108 10.98 -1.24 -0.80
C ASP A 108 11.96 -1.71 -1.89
N VAL A 109 11.51 -1.74 -3.15
CA VAL A 109 12.36 -2.10 -4.30
C VAL A 109 13.48 -1.06 -4.48
N LEU A 110 13.15 0.23 -4.44
CA LEU A 110 14.15 1.30 -4.59
C LEU A 110 15.14 1.31 -3.44
N ALA A 111 14.68 1.14 -2.21
CA ALA A 111 15.53 1.05 -1.03
C ALA A 111 16.44 -0.17 -1.10
N TYR A 112 15.90 -1.33 -1.49
CA TYR A 112 16.68 -2.54 -1.68
C TYR A 112 17.80 -2.33 -2.70
N VAL A 113 17.49 -1.81 -3.90
CA VAL A 113 18.49 -1.53 -4.95
C VAL A 113 19.51 -0.48 -4.50
N ALA A 114 19.10 0.55 -3.75
CA ALA A 114 19.99 1.60 -3.27
C ALA A 114 20.96 1.12 -2.18
N ASP A 115 20.57 0.12 -1.39
CA ASP A 115 21.37 -0.49 -0.33
C ASP A 115 22.43 -1.47 -0.88
N GLN A 116 22.28 -1.91 -2.13
CA GLN A 116 23.29 -2.74 -2.79
C GLN A 116 24.46 -1.86 -3.23
N HIS A 117 25.51 -1.84 -2.41
CA HIS A 117 26.75 -1.15 -2.72
C HIS A 117 27.66 -2.02 -3.61
N ASP A 118 28.09 -1.43 -4.72
CA ASP A 118 29.19 -1.85 -5.61
C ASP A 118 29.01 -3.15 -6.44
N GLY A 119 28.70 -2.96 -7.72
CA GLY A 119 29.10 -3.87 -8.80
C GLY A 119 28.16 -5.03 -9.14
N GLU A 120 27.10 -5.26 -8.37
CA GLU A 120 26.11 -6.27 -8.70
C GLU A 120 25.30 -5.88 -9.94
N HIS A 121 25.11 -6.83 -10.85
CA HIS A 121 24.31 -6.58 -12.04
C HIS A 121 22.84 -6.46 -11.63
N LEU A 122 22.13 -5.47 -12.17
CA LEU A 122 20.71 -5.25 -11.83
C LEU A 122 19.86 -6.50 -12.03
N ALA A 123 20.19 -7.36 -12.99
CA ALA A 123 19.46 -8.61 -13.20
C ALA A 123 19.58 -9.57 -12.01
N ASP A 124 20.75 -9.62 -11.37
CA ASP A 124 21.00 -10.47 -10.20
C ASP A 124 20.24 -9.92 -8.99
N LEU A 125 20.28 -8.60 -8.78
CA LEU A 125 19.49 -7.92 -7.76
C LEU A 125 17.99 -8.18 -7.91
N MET A 126 17.50 -8.15 -9.14
CA MET A 126 16.08 -8.35 -9.43
C MET A 126 15.66 -9.82 -9.44
N SER A 127 16.60 -10.76 -9.26
CA SER A 127 16.34 -12.20 -9.22
C SER A 127 16.03 -12.73 -7.82
N VAL A 128 16.33 -11.96 -6.77
CA VAL A 128 16.11 -12.38 -5.38
C VAL A 128 14.62 -12.56 -5.07
N PRO A 129 14.26 -13.48 -4.17
CA PRO A 129 12.88 -13.70 -3.79
C PRO A 129 12.34 -12.52 -2.97
N VAL A 130 11.10 -12.15 -3.22
CA VAL A 130 10.47 -10.95 -2.64
C VAL A 130 10.43 -10.98 -1.10
N SER A 131 10.41 -12.18 -0.50
CA SER A 131 10.47 -12.35 0.96
C SER A 131 11.72 -11.77 1.62
N THR A 132 12.84 -11.62 0.91
CA THR A 132 14.08 -11.02 1.46
C THR A 132 13.99 -9.51 1.55
N VAL A 133 13.12 -8.89 0.74
CA VAL A 133 12.97 -7.44 0.65
C VAL A 133 11.90 -6.92 1.60
N ILE A 134 10.98 -7.78 2.05
CA ILE A 134 9.97 -7.41 3.05
C ILE A 134 10.66 -6.87 4.29
N GLY A 135 10.36 -5.60 4.59
CA GLY A 135 10.84 -4.93 5.79
C GLY A 135 12.15 -4.18 5.66
N HIS A 136 12.69 -4.04 4.45
CA HIS A 136 13.74 -3.05 4.18
C HIS A 136 13.25 -1.61 4.42
N CYS A 137 11.96 -1.33 4.21
CA CYS A 137 11.31 -0.10 4.68
C CYS A 137 10.28 -0.40 5.79
N LEU A 138 10.00 0.60 6.62
CA LEU A 138 8.93 0.53 7.64
C LEU A 138 7.56 0.23 7.02
N GLU A 139 7.33 0.68 5.78
CA GLU A 139 6.12 0.36 5.03
C GLU A 139 6.02 -1.14 4.72
N GLY A 140 7.12 -1.78 4.29
CA GLY A 140 7.17 -3.23 4.07
C GLY A 140 6.97 -4.06 5.34
N LEU A 141 7.26 -3.49 6.52
CA LEU A 141 6.95 -4.09 7.83
C LEU A 141 5.51 -3.85 8.29
N SER A 142 4.77 -2.99 7.61
CA SER A 142 3.45 -2.54 8.06
C SER A 142 2.35 -3.26 7.29
N LEU A 143 1.86 -4.37 7.83
CA LEU A 143 0.65 -5.03 7.32
C LEU A 143 -0.53 -4.76 8.27
N TRP A 144 -1.56 -4.09 7.74
CA TRP A 144 -2.76 -3.73 8.50
C TRP A 144 -3.97 -4.46 7.94
N THR A 145 -4.78 -5.02 8.83
CA THR A 145 -6.14 -5.49 8.50
C THR A 145 -7.17 -4.66 9.22
N PHE A 146 -8.21 -4.27 8.49
CA PHE A 146 -9.33 -3.54 9.04
C PHE A 146 -10.60 -4.38 8.92
N ASN A 147 -11.46 -4.29 9.94
CA ASN A 147 -12.81 -4.80 9.82
C ASN A 147 -13.51 -3.96 8.73
N PRO A 148 -14.12 -4.60 7.72
CA PRO A 148 -14.76 -3.87 6.63
C PRO A 148 -15.92 -2.98 7.10
N ASN A 149 -16.49 -3.21 8.28
CA ASN A 149 -17.57 -2.37 8.84
C ASN A 149 -17.06 -1.25 9.76
N THR A 150 -15.75 -1.11 9.95
CA THR A 150 -15.14 0.04 10.63
C THR A 150 -14.96 1.18 9.64
#